data_AF-A0A1Q3AYC3-F1
#
_entry.id   AF-A0A1Q3AYC3-F1
#
_cell.length_a   1.000
_cell.length_b   1.000
_cell.length_c   1.000
_cell.angle_alpha   90.00
_cell.angle_beta   90.00
_cell.angle_gamma   90.00
#
_symmetry.space_group_name_H-M   'P 1'
#
loop_
_entity.id
_entity.type
_entity.pdbx_description
1 polymer ?
#
loop_
_entity_poly.entity_id
_entity_poly.type
_entity_poly.pdbx_seq_one_letter_code
_entity_poly.pdbx_strand_id
1 'polypeptide(L)'
;MILKFLKDENFHETAHTLEREAGLFFDMNHFENMVYKGQWDAAEKYFSGFASLHENMQSTRTYFELRKQKFLDALDRKDRAKAVNIIMNEFKVFLPYNENLCQEATMLLSVDDFRKCKSFSMYGDAATERRYMMNNLKSVFFSNPVLKNKMQTPTSNRSSSLKNFFKIGSDHVGTSYASTSVAPPYKK
;
A
#
# COMPACT_ATOMS: atom_id res chain seq x y z
N MET A 1 5.38 7.12 16.24
CA MET A 1 6.75 7.45 16.71
C MET A 1 7.82 6.81 15.82
N ILE A 2 7.86 5.48 15.68
CA ILE A 2 8.84 4.75 14.83
C ILE A 2 8.73 5.13 13.36
N LEU A 3 7.50 5.13 12.80
CA LEU A 3 7.31 5.49 11.40
C LEU A 3 7.82 6.90 11.05
N LYS A 4 7.62 7.86 11.96
CA LYS A 4 8.15 9.22 11.82
C LYS A 4 9.68 9.23 11.82
N PHE A 5 10.30 8.52 12.76
CA PHE A 5 11.76 8.40 12.80
C PHE A 5 12.33 7.80 11.50
N LEU A 6 11.74 6.72 11.00
CA LEU A 6 12.19 6.10 9.74
C LEU A 6 12.08 7.08 8.56
N LYS A 7 10.98 7.85 8.47
CA LYS A 7 10.81 8.86 7.42
C LYS A 7 11.78 10.03 7.59
N ASP A 8 12.01 10.51 8.82
CA ASP A 8 12.97 11.58 9.12
C ASP A 8 14.43 11.18 8.79
N GLU A 9 14.77 9.88 8.89
CA GLU A 9 16.08 9.31 8.51
C GLU A 9 16.17 8.84 7.04
N ASN A 10 15.15 9.10 6.22
CA ASN A 10 15.05 8.65 4.82
C ASN A 10 15.01 7.12 4.60
N PHE A 11 14.66 6.33 5.62
CA PHE A 11 14.44 4.88 5.51
C PHE A 11 13.04 4.55 4.97
N HIS A 12 12.75 5.02 3.75
CA HIS A 12 11.41 4.93 3.15
C HIS A 12 10.93 3.49 2.93
N GLU A 13 11.79 2.59 2.43
CA GLU A 13 11.42 1.19 2.20
C GLU A 13 11.08 0.47 3.50
N THR A 14 11.88 0.71 4.55
CA THR A 14 11.62 0.18 5.90
C THR A 14 10.32 0.75 6.47
N ALA A 15 10.07 2.05 6.27
CA ALA A 15 8.83 2.69 6.68
C ALA A 15 7.61 2.04 6.01
N HIS A 16 7.62 1.86 4.69
CA HIS A 16 6.51 1.24 3.96
C HIS A 16 6.35 -0.26 4.27
N THR A 17 7.44 -0.96 4.55
CA THR A 17 7.39 -2.35 5.03
C THR A 17 6.71 -2.43 6.40
N LEU A 18 7.09 -1.56 7.33
CA LEU A 18 6.46 -1.46 8.65
C LEU A 18 4.98 -1.06 8.55
N GLU A 19 4.63 -0.12 7.68
CA GLU A 19 3.23 0.27 7.41
C GLU A 19 2.38 -0.93 7.03
N ARG A 20 2.85 -1.72 6.05
CA ARG A 20 2.16 -2.94 5.57
C ARG A 20 2.08 -4.01 6.66
N GLU A 21 3.19 -4.32 7.33
CA GLU A 21 3.24 -5.44 8.28
C GLU A 21 2.50 -5.14 9.58
N ALA A 22 2.53 -3.89 10.05
CA ALA A 22 1.76 -3.48 11.20
C ALA A 22 0.28 -3.24 10.85
N GLY A 23 -0.02 -2.87 9.60
CA GLY A 23 -1.37 -2.55 9.13
C GLY A 23 -2.00 -1.35 9.85
N LEU A 24 -1.18 -0.45 10.43
CA LEU A 24 -1.64 0.65 11.30
C LEU A 24 -1.85 1.97 10.57
N PHE A 25 -1.05 2.24 9.52
CA PHE A 25 -1.11 3.49 8.76
C PHE A 25 -0.97 3.20 7.27
N PHE A 26 -1.97 3.60 6.49
CA PHE A 26 -2.00 3.46 5.03
C PHE A 26 -1.49 4.75 4.38
N ASP A 27 -0.30 4.71 3.80
CA ASP A 27 0.28 5.81 3.06
C ASP A 27 -0.33 5.86 1.64
N MET A 28 -1.38 6.68 1.49
CA MET A 28 -2.08 6.86 0.23
C MET A 28 -1.15 7.31 -0.90
N ASN A 29 -0.21 8.23 -0.60
CA ASN A 29 0.71 8.75 -1.62
C ASN A 29 1.66 7.65 -2.11
N HIS A 30 2.12 6.79 -1.21
CA HIS A 30 2.94 5.63 -1.59
C HIS A 30 2.15 4.66 -2.50
N PHE A 31 0.91 4.33 -2.12
CA PHE A 31 0.05 3.47 -2.93
C PHE A 31 -0.25 4.07 -4.31
N GLU A 32 -0.62 5.35 -4.37
CA GLU A 32 -0.85 6.08 -5.63
C GLU A 32 0.37 6.05 -6.55
N ASN A 33 1.57 6.25 -6.00
CA ASN A 33 2.81 6.22 -6.76
C ASN A 33 3.07 4.83 -7.37
N MET A 34 2.80 3.73 -6.65
CA MET A 34 2.91 2.38 -7.20
C MET A 34 1.92 2.15 -8.35
N VAL A 35 0.67 2.60 -8.17
CA VAL A 35 -0.38 2.49 -9.20
C VAL A 35 -0.01 3.28 -10.46
N TYR A 36 0.46 4.52 -10.34
CA TYR A 36 0.86 5.35 -11.49
C TYR A 36 2.03 4.72 -12.27
N LYS A 37 2.97 4.10 -11.57
CA LYS A 37 4.08 3.36 -12.17
C LYS A 37 3.68 2.00 -12.77
N GLY A 38 2.44 1.54 -12.56
CA GLY A 38 1.98 0.22 -12.99
C GLY A 38 2.63 -0.94 -12.23
N GLN A 39 3.07 -0.69 -10.99
CA GLN A 39 3.67 -1.69 -10.10
C GLN A 39 2.55 -2.49 -9.38
N TRP A 40 1.74 -3.19 -10.17
CA TRP A 40 0.49 -3.82 -9.73
C TRP A 40 0.69 -4.82 -8.57
N ASP A 41 1.70 -5.68 -8.68
CA ASP A 41 1.97 -6.70 -7.64
C ASP A 41 2.44 -6.06 -6.33
N ALA A 42 3.21 -4.97 -6.41
CA ALA A 42 3.65 -4.22 -5.24
C ALA A 42 2.49 -3.45 -4.59
N ALA A 43 1.63 -2.82 -5.39
CA ALA A 43 0.44 -2.13 -4.91
C ALA A 43 -0.52 -3.10 -4.21
N GLU A 44 -0.80 -4.25 -4.81
CA GLU A 44 -1.65 -5.29 -4.22
C GLU A 44 -1.05 -5.85 -2.92
N LYS A 45 0.26 -6.13 -2.91
CA LYS A 45 0.98 -6.59 -1.71
C LYS A 45 0.98 -5.55 -0.59
N TYR A 46 1.08 -4.26 -0.90
CA TYR A 46 0.97 -3.21 0.10
C TYR A 46 -0.45 -3.17 0.67
N PHE A 47 -1.46 -3.18 -0.21
CA PHE A 47 -2.87 -3.15 0.19
C PHE A 47 -3.27 -4.34 1.07
N SER A 48 -2.71 -5.53 0.82
CA SER A 48 -3.01 -6.74 1.61
C SER A 48 -2.59 -6.64 3.08
N GLY A 49 -1.71 -5.71 3.45
CA GLY A 49 -1.39 -5.43 4.85
C GLY A 49 -2.52 -4.75 5.62
N PHE A 50 -3.53 -4.24 4.92
CA PHE A 50 -4.60 -3.44 5.50
C PHE A 50 -5.97 -4.06 5.34
N ALA A 51 -6.23 -4.70 4.20
CA ALA A 51 -7.48 -5.38 3.96
C ALA A 51 -7.30 -6.63 3.09
N SER A 52 -8.06 -7.68 3.40
CA SER A 52 -8.08 -8.91 2.59
C SER A 52 -9.09 -8.83 1.43
N LEU A 53 -8.92 -9.67 0.41
CA LEU A 53 -9.67 -9.58 -0.86
C LEU A 53 -11.19 -9.63 -0.71
N HIS A 54 -11.71 -10.43 0.23
CA HIS A 54 -13.15 -10.56 0.47
C HIS A 54 -13.60 -9.96 1.81
N GLU A 55 -12.80 -9.10 2.43
CA GLU A 55 -13.14 -8.54 3.74
C GLU A 55 -14.41 -7.70 3.72
N ASN A 56 -14.60 -6.93 2.64
CA ASN A 56 -15.81 -6.16 2.36
C ASN A 56 -15.83 -5.78 0.88
N MET A 57 -16.96 -5.25 0.40
CA MET A 57 -17.14 -4.91 -1.01
C MET A 57 -16.15 -3.85 -1.51
N GLN A 58 -15.73 -2.91 -0.67
CA GLN A 58 -14.73 -1.89 -1.03
C GLN A 58 -13.35 -2.52 -1.23
N SER A 59 -12.96 -3.47 -0.38
CA SER A 59 -11.75 -4.26 -0.55
C SER A 59 -11.82 -5.11 -1.82
N THR A 60 -12.89 -5.89 -2.02
CA THR A 60 -13.09 -6.69 -3.25
C THR A 60 -12.99 -5.82 -4.51
N ARG A 61 -13.66 -4.66 -4.51
CA ARG A 61 -13.61 -3.70 -5.61
C ARG A 61 -12.20 -3.20 -5.88
N THR A 62 -11.42 -2.93 -4.84
CA THR A 62 -10.03 -2.47 -4.98
C THR A 62 -9.18 -3.53 -5.69
N TYR A 63 -9.20 -4.78 -5.20
CA TYR A 63 -8.46 -5.87 -5.84
C TYR A 63 -8.89 -6.09 -7.29
N PHE A 64 -10.20 -6.03 -7.56
CA PHE A 64 -10.72 -6.17 -8.91
C PHE A 64 -10.21 -5.07 -9.84
N GLU A 65 -10.27 -3.80 -9.43
CA GLU A 65 -9.80 -2.68 -10.25
C GLU A 65 -8.29 -2.74 -10.54
N LEU A 66 -7.46 -3.11 -9.55
CA LEU A 66 -6.01 -3.30 -9.75
C LEU A 66 -5.72 -4.39 -10.79
N ARG A 67 -6.33 -5.56 -10.65
CA ARG A 67 -6.12 -6.71 -11.54
C ARG A 67 -6.72 -6.47 -12.94
N LYS A 68 -7.87 -5.80 -13.02
CA LYS A 68 -8.48 -5.38 -14.28
C LYS A 68 -7.56 -4.42 -15.04
N GLN A 69 -7.03 -3.40 -14.37
CA GLN A 69 -6.12 -2.45 -15.01
C GLN A 69 -4.78 -3.11 -15.40
N LYS A 70 -4.25 -4.02 -14.56
CA LYS A 70 -3.09 -4.86 -14.89
C LYS A 70 -3.30 -5.69 -16.15
N PHE A 71 -4.50 -6.23 -16.34
CA PHE A 71 -4.91 -6.97 -17.54
C PHE A 71 -4.97 -6.07 -18.78
N LEU A 72 -5.66 -4.92 -18.69
CA LEU A 72 -5.76 -3.97 -19.80
C LEU A 72 -4.39 -3.41 -20.21
N ASP A 73 -3.53 -3.10 -19.25
CA ASP A 73 -2.13 -2.73 -19.48
C ASP A 73 -1.33 -3.84 -20.21
N ALA A 74 -1.66 -5.12 -20.01
CA ALA A 74 -1.03 -6.23 -20.71
C ALA A 74 -1.55 -6.33 -22.16
N LEU A 75 -2.86 -6.15 -22.37
CA LEU A 75 -3.45 -6.08 -23.71
C LEU A 75 -2.87 -4.92 -24.53
N ASP A 76 -2.75 -3.73 -23.92
CA ASP A 76 -2.21 -2.53 -24.58
C ASP A 76 -0.76 -2.73 -25.05
N ARG A 77 0.04 -3.43 -24.24
CA ARG A 77 1.41 -3.83 -24.57
C ARG A 77 1.50 -5.05 -25.50
N LYS A 78 0.36 -5.60 -25.92
CA LYS A 78 0.25 -6.84 -26.71
C LYS A 78 0.89 -8.06 -26.03
N ASP A 79 1.03 -8.04 -24.71
CA ASP A 79 1.56 -9.14 -23.91
C ASP A 79 0.44 -10.13 -23.58
N ARG A 80 0.09 -10.95 -24.58
CA ARG A 80 -1.01 -11.92 -24.48
C ARG A 80 -0.73 -13.00 -23.44
N ALA A 81 0.53 -13.42 -23.28
CA ALA A 81 0.92 -14.42 -22.29
C ALA A 81 0.62 -13.94 -20.86
N LYS A 82 1.00 -12.69 -20.54
CA LYS A 82 0.67 -12.08 -19.25
C LYS A 82 -0.83 -11.92 -19.07
N ALA A 83 -1.55 -11.49 -20.09
CA ALA A 83 -3.00 -11.32 -20.04
C ALA A 83 -3.72 -12.66 -19.76
N VAL A 84 -3.31 -13.76 -20.41
CA VAL A 84 -3.82 -15.12 -20.13
C VAL A 84 -3.50 -15.54 -18.69
N ASN A 85 -2.28 -15.29 -18.21
CA ASN A 85 -1.90 -15.59 -16.84
C ASN A 85 -2.80 -14.88 -15.81
N ILE A 86 -3.13 -13.61 -16.05
CA ILE A 86 -4.03 -12.84 -15.17
C ILE A 86 -5.44 -13.44 -15.17
N ILE A 87 -5.99 -13.81 -16.34
CA ILE A 87 -7.30 -14.47 -16.41
C ILE A 87 -7.28 -15.78 -15.60
N MET A 88 -6.27 -16.61 -15.80
CA MET A 88 -6.21 -17.95 -15.21
C MET A 88 -5.96 -17.94 -13.70
N ASN A 89 -5.19 -16.98 -13.19
CA ASN A 89 -4.66 -17.00 -11.83
C ASN A 89 -5.19 -15.87 -10.94
N GLU A 90 -5.64 -14.76 -11.53
CA GLU A 90 -6.03 -13.55 -10.77
C GLU A 90 -7.52 -13.23 -10.90
N PHE A 91 -8.20 -13.62 -11.99
CA PHE A 91 -9.63 -13.32 -12.17
C PHE A 91 -10.58 -14.36 -11.58
N LYS A 92 -10.17 -15.63 -11.48
CA LYS A 92 -11.04 -16.72 -11.01
C LYS A 92 -11.65 -16.46 -9.63
N VAL A 93 -10.94 -15.74 -8.76
CA VAL A 93 -11.42 -15.40 -7.42
C VAL A 93 -12.66 -14.48 -7.44
N PHE A 94 -12.94 -13.81 -8.56
CA PHE A 94 -14.08 -12.91 -8.73
C PHE A 94 -15.29 -13.56 -9.42
N LEU A 95 -15.22 -14.84 -9.80
CA LEU A 95 -16.34 -15.54 -10.43
C LEU A 95 -17.66 -15.48 -9.64
N PRO A 96 -17.66 -15.53 -8.28
CA PRO A 96 -18.91 -15.36 -7.52
C PRO A 96 -19.61 -14.00 -7.71
N TYR A 97 -18.91 -12.98 -8.24
CA TYR A 97 -19.46 -11.65 -8.51
C TYR A 97 -19.78 -11.44 -10.00
N ASN A 98 -19.08 -12.13 -10.89
CA ASN A 98 -19.34 -12.13 -12.33
C ASN A 98 -18.84 -13.45 -12.93
N GLU A 99 -19.76 -14.39 -13.16
CA GLU A 99 -19.46 -15.71 -13.72
C GLU A 99 -18.88 -15.64 -15.13
N ASN A 100 -19.22 -14.59 -15.89
CA ASN A 100 -18.77 -14.38 -17.26
C ASN A 100 -17.41 -13.65 -17.35
N LEU A 101 -16.83 -13.20 -16.24
CA LEU A 101 -15.61 -12.37 -16.23
C LEU A 101 -14.47 -12.98 -17.06
N CYS A 102 -14.17 -14.26 -16.83
CA CYS A 102 -13.08 -14.93 -17.53
C CYS A 102 -13.39 -15.10 -19.02
N GLN A 103 -14.65 -15.34 -19.38
CA GLN A 103 -15.09 -15.47 -20.77
C GLN A 103 -14.98 -14.13 -21.50
N GLU A 104 -15.51 -13.05 -20.91
CA GLU A 104 -15.43 -11.69 -21.45
C GLU A 104 -13.97 -11.23 -21.61
N ALA A 105 -13.13 -11.46 -20.60
CA ALA A 105 -11.70 -11.17 -20.69
C ALA A 105 -11.00 -11.98 -21.79
N THR A 106 -11.40 -13.25 -21.98
CA THR A 106 -10.87 -14.08 -23.07
C THR A 106 -11.30 -13.56 -24.44
N MET A 107 -12.52 -13.03 -24.59
CA MET A 107 -12.95 -12.41 -25.85
C MET A 107 -12.08 -11.20 -26.23
N LEU A 108 -11.64 -10.41 -25.26
CA LEU A 108 -10.73 -9.28 -25.50
C LEU A 108 -9.35 -9.74 -26.01
N LEU A 109 -8.94 -10.97 -25.70
CA LEU A 109 -7.71 -11.56 -26.25
C LEU A 109 -7.81 -11.91 -27.75
N SER A 110 -9.01 -11.95 -28.32
CA SER A 110 -9.20 -12.24 -29.75
C SER A 110 -9.22 -10.97 -30.62
N VAL A 111 -9.29 -9.79 -30.00
CA VAL A 111 -9.34 -8.51 -30.71
C VAL A 111 -7.93 -7.94 -30.84
N ASP A 112 -7.60 -7.37 -32.00
CA ASP A 112 -6.32 -6.69 -32.24
C ASP A 112 -6.12 -5.49 -31.31
N ASP A 113 -7.18 -4.71 -31.13
CA ASP A 113 -7.25 -3.57 -30.23
C ASP A 113 -8.58 -3.59 -29.48
N PHE A 114 -8.52 -3.84 -28.18
CA PHE A 114 -9.70 -3.92 -27.31
C PHE A 114 -10.48 -2.60 -27.25
N ARG A 115 -9.88 -1.47 -27.63
CA ARG A 115 -10.56 -0.16 -27.74
C ARG A 115 -11.63 -0.13 -28.83
N LYS A 116 -11.61 -1.08 -29.77
CA LYS A 116 -12.70 -1.26 -30.75
C LYS A 116 -13.98 -1.80 -30.10
N CYS A 117 -13.90 -2.38 -28.91
CA CYS A 117 -15.07 -2.82 -28.16
C CYS A 117 -15.79 -1.62 -27.55
N LYS A 118 -17.14 -1.57 -27.65
CA LYS A 118 -17.97 -0.47 -27.15
C LYS A 118 -17.62 -0.06 -25.71
N SER A 119 -17.40 -1.03 -24.82
CA SER A 119 -17.07 -0.82 -23.41
C SER A 119 -15.72 -0.15 -23.15
N PHE A 120 -14.81 -0.19 -24.12
CA PHE A 120 -13.45 0.37 -24.02
C PHE A 120 -13.18 1.44 -25.09
N SER A 121 -14.22 1.92 -25.78
CA SER A 121 -14.09 2.92 -26.87
C SER A 121 -13.51 4.27 -26.41
N MET A 122 -13.65 4.60 -25.13
CA MET A 122 -13.09 5.83 -24.52
C MET A 122 -11.76 5.61 -23.81
N TYR A 123 -11.21 4.39 -23.87
CA TYR A 123 -10.00 4.03 -23.15
C TYR A 123 -8.76 4.67 -23.78
N GLY A 124 -8.07 5.51 -23.03
CA GLY A 124 -6.90 6.27 -23.46
C GLY A 124 -5.59 5.50 -23.37
N ASP A 125 -4.51 6.24 -23.11
CA ASP A 125 -3.19 5.68 -22.83
C ASP A 125 -3.12 5.14 -21.39
N ALA A 126 -2.22 4.17 -21.16
CA ALA A 126 -2.08 3.51 -19.87
C ALA A 126 -1.84 4.48 -18.71
N ALA A 127 -1.11 5.59 -18.89
CA ALA A 127 -0.82 6.51 -17.79
C ALA A 127 -2.08 7.29 -17.38
N THR A 128 -2.86 7.76 -18.36
CA THR A 128 -4.15 8.42 -18.11
C THR A 128 -5.15 7.48 -17.43
N GLU A 129 -5.25 6.24 -17.92
CA GLU A 129 -6.17 5.24 -17.38
C GLU A 129 -5.83 4.82 -15.94
N ARG A 130 -4.54 4.66 -15.62
CA ARG A 130 -4.08 4.43 -14.24
C ARG A 130 -4.47 5.57 -13.30
N ARG A 131 -4.34 6.82 -13.75
CA ARG A 131 -4.72 8.00 -12.95
C ARG A 131 -6.22 8.06 -12.74
N TYR A 132 -7.00 7.80 -13.78
CA TYR A 132 -8.45 7.77 -13.72
C TYR A 132 -8.95 6.69 -12.75
N MET A 133 -8.45 5.46 -12.89
CA MET A 133 -8.78 4.34 -11.99
C MET A 133 -8.41 4.67 -10.53
N MET A 134 -7.22 5.22 -10.30
CA MET A 134 -6.78 5.60 -8.94
C MET A 134 -7.69 6.68 -8.32
N ASN A 135 -8.09 7.69 -9.09
CA ASN A 135 -9.01 8.72 -8.61
C ASN A 135 -10.37 8.13 -8.20
N ASN A 136 -10.87 7.15 -8.95
CA ASN A 136 -12.08 6.41 -8.58
C ASN A 136 -11.89 5.63 -7.28
N LEU A 137 -10.74 4.97 -7.10
CA LEU A 137 -10.41 4.23 -5.89
C LEU A 137 -10.29 5.11 -4.63
N LYS A 138 -9.90 6.38 -4.74
CA LYS A 138 -9.86 7.29 -3.57
C LYS A 138 -11.19 7.32 -2.82
N SER A 139 -12.30 7.44 -3.55
CA SER A 139 -13.64 7.41 -2.94
C SER A 139 -13.98 6.07 -2.27
N VAL A 140 -13.50 4.95 -2.85
CA VAL A 140 -13.64 3.60 -2.29
C VAL A 140 -12.85 3.48 -0.97
N PHE A 141 -11.66 4.05 -0.91
CA PHE A 141 -10.82 4.03 0.28
C PHE A 141 -11.40 4.86 1.43
N PHE A 142 -11.90 6.08 1.15
CA PHE A 142 -12.53 6.91 2.18
C PHE A 142 -13.83 6.32 2.74
N SER A 143 -14.49 5.45 1.98
CA SER A 143 -15.69 4.73 2.40
C SER A 143 -15.43 3.32 2.95
N ASN A 144 -14.20 2.80 2.87
CA ASN A 144 -13.86 1.48 3.40
C ASN A 144 -13.69 1.55 4.93
N PRO A 145 -14.50 0.81 5.72
CA PRO A 145 -14.47 0.88 7.18
C PRO A 145 -13.11 0.50 7.79
N VAL A 146 -12.34 -0.35 7.11
CA VAL A 146 -11.05 -0.85 7.59
C VAL A 146 -9.92 0.15 7.31
N LEU A 147 -10.05 0.97 6.27
CA LEU A 147 -9.02 1.94 5.84
C LEU A 147 -9.28 3.37 6.31
N LYS A 148 -10.55 3.77 6.47
CA LYS A 148 -10.95 5.16 6.73
C LYS A 148 -10.17 5.80 7.87
N ASN A 149 -9.92 5.05 8.95
CA ASN A 149 -9.23 5.54 10.14
C ASN A 149 -7.70 5.34 10.09
N LYS A 150 -7.17 4.75 9.02
CA LYS A 150 -5.74 4.42 8.86
C LYS A 150 -5.00 5.37 7.91
N MET A 151 -5.71 6.27 7.22
CA MET A 151 -5.11 7.20 6.25
C MET A 151 -4.73 8.57 6.84
N GLN A 152 -5.16 8.87 8.07
CA GLN A 152 -4.75 10.09 8.74
C GLN A 152 -3.33 9.89 9.30
N THR A 153 -2.40 10.74 8.88
CA THR A 153 -1.06 10.75 9.47
C THR A 153 -1.21 11.00 10.97
N PRO A 154 -0.56 10.22 11.85
CA PRO A 154 -0.58 10.51 13.28
C PRO A 154 -0.07 11.94 13.50
N THR A 155 -0.97 12.87 13.84
CA THR A 155 -0.60 14.24 14.17
C THR A 155 0.11 14.20 15.52
N SER A 156 1.45 14.26 15.50
CA SER A 156 2.19 14.37 16.76
C SER A 156 2.08 15.82 17.26
N ASN A 157 0.99 16.15 17.94
CA ASN A 157 0.97 17.29 18.86
C ASN A 157 1.79 16.93 20.10
N ARG A 158 3.10 16.81 19.91
CA ARG A 158 4.17 16.95 20.90
C ARG A 158 5.51 16.67 20.23
N SER A 159 6.47 17.51 20.52
CA SER A 159 7.89 17.47 20.15
C SER A 159 8.67 16.25 20.69
N SER A 160 8.01 15.09 20.84
CA SER A 160 8.63 13.83 21.29
C SER A 160 9.00 12.96 20.09
N SER A 161 10.05 13.37 19.36
CA SER A 161 10.75 12.46 18.45
C SER A 161 11.32 11.27 19.24
N LEU A 162 11.40 10.06 18.64
CA LEU A 162 12.10 8.93 19.26
C LEU A 162 13.53 9.30 19.66
N LYS A 163 14.17 10.17 18.88
CA LYS A 163 15.49 10.74 19.20
C LYS A 163 15.52 11.41 20.57
N ASN A 164 14.48 12.18 20.92
CA ASN A 164 14.39 12.87 22.22
C ASN A 164 14.10 11.88 23.36
N PHE A 165 13.33 10.81 23.10
CA PHE A 165 13.08 9.76 24.09
C PHE A 165 14.36 9.01 24.48
N PHE A 166 15.17 8.60 23.49
CA PHE A 166 16.47 7.98 23.76
C PHE A 166 17.47 8.95 24.39
N LYS A 167 17.41 10.25 24.06
CA LYS A 167 18.25 11.29 24.69
C LYS A 167 17.99 11.40 26.19
N ILE A 168 16.71 11.46 26.61
CA ILE A 168 16.33 11.48 28.03
C ILE A 168 16.81 10.20 28.74
N GLY A 169 16.68 9.03 28.09
CA GLY A 169 17.18 7.77 28.65
C GLY A 169 18.70 7.74 28.84
N SER A 170 19.46 8.47 28.02
CA SER A 170 20.93 8.52 28.10
C SER A 170 21.40 9.39 29.27
N ASP A 171 20.71 10.51 29.53
CA ASP A 171 21.07 11.46 30.59
C ASP A 171 20.84 10.87 32.00
N HIS A 172 19.93 9.89 32.14
CA HIS A 172 19.66 9.21 33.42
C HIS A 172 20.57 8.01 33.72
N VAL A 173 21.29 7.47 32.72
CA VAL A 173 22.23 6.35 32.94
C VAL A 173 23.61 6.86 33.42
N GLY A 174 23.96 8.12 33.14
CA GLY A 174 25.24 8.73 33.55
C GLY A 174 25.35 9.16 35.01
N THR A 175 24.25 9.23 35.76
CA THR A 175 24.24 9.74 37.15
C THR A 175 24.27 8.66 38.24
N SER A 176 24.18 7.38 37.88
CA SER A 176 24.15 6.28 38.86
C SER A 176 25.52 5.73 39.29
N TYR A 177 26.64 6.18 38.71
CA TYR A 177 27.98 5.62 38.99
C TYR A 177 28.94 6.57 39.73
N ALA A 178 28.48 7.75 40.16
CA ALA A 178 29.32 8.74 40.85
C ALA A 178 28.90 8.94 42.31
N SER A 179 28.85 7.88 43.13
CA SER A 179 28.67 8.01 44.59
C SER A 179 29.13 6.77 45.36
N THR A 180 30.42 6.47 45.32
CA THR A 180 31.08 5.63 46.35
C THR A 180 32.54 6.06 46.53
N SER A 181 32.75 7.30 46.96
CA SER A 181 34.01 7.71 47.59
C SER A 181 33.85 7.52 49.10
N VAL A 182 34.22 6.33 49.60
CA VAL A 182 34.31 6.06 51.05
C VAL A 182 35.63 6.64 51.56
N ALA A 183 35.56 7.66 52.41
CA ALA A 183 36.72 8.18 53.13
C ALA A 183 37.14 7.24 54.27
N PRO A 184 38.45 7.08 54.58
CA PRO A 184 38.91 6.20 55.65
C PRO A 184 38.77 6.87 57.03
N PRO A 185 38.49 6.11 58.11
CA PRO A 185 38.40 6.68 59.45
C PRO A 185 39.80 6.89 60.05
N TYR A 186 40.00 8.08 60.62
CA TYR A 186 41.16 8.44 61.43
C TYR A 186 41.28 7.55 62.67
N LYS A 187 42.49 7.05 62.96
CA LYS A 187 42.87 6.47 64.25
C LYS A 187 43.48 7.57 65.16
N LYS A 188 42.98 7.68 66.39
CA LYS A 188 43.76 8.01 67.58
C LYS A 188 43.37 7.03 68.67
#